data_AF-A0A7C8I1T9-F1
#
_entry.id   AF-A0A7C8I1T9-F1
#
_cell.length_a   1.000
_cell.length_b   1.000
_cell.length_c   1.000
_cell.angle_alpha   90.00
_cell.angle_beta   90.00
_cell.angle_gamma   90.00
#
_symmetry.space_group_name_H-M   'P 1'
#
loop_
_entity.id
_entity.type
_entity.pdbx_description
1 polymer ?
#
loop_
_entity_poly.entity_id
_entity_poly.type
_entity_poly.pdbx_seq_one_letter_code
_entity_poly.pdbx_strand_id
1 'polypeptide(L)'
;MPPDLSLPPRAPTLGHYNDCNWDDAAFALYTLLADKVPLLAVASALEKQWLSQGNETHLVRPAAPVTAFQTLRDVVQAHIALDKGKRARSDGGAAADLEWWPTAFVVVVREDWDVEPGGLLFVFADEERGYAMDRFFFKVEDAYVMLSSLSFGDEEVARCKAVYGQEPET
;
A
#
# COMPACT_ATOMS: atom_id res chain seq x y z
N MET A 1 -0.12 5.44 23.77
CA MET A 1 0.94 4.44 23.52
C MET A 1 1.16 4.42 22.02
N PRO A 2 2.40 4.53 21.51
CA PRO A 2 2.64 4.48 20.07
C PRO A 2 2.25 3.10 19.52
N PRO A 3 1.76 3.02 18.28
CA PRO A 3 1.39 1.74 17.66
C PRO A 3 2.61 0.82 17.52
N ASP A 4 2.41 -0.50 17.68
CA ASP A 4 3.45 -1.48 17.36
C ASP A 4 3.60 -1.59 15.85
N LEU A 5 4.78 -1.24 15.43
CA LEU A 5 5.18 -0.98 14.07
C LEU A 5 6.17 -2.07 13.60
N SER A 6 6.41 -3.12 14.39
CA SER A 6 7.28 -4.23 13.99
C SER A 6 6.72 -5.04 12.82
N LEU A 7 7.59 -5.43 11.90
CA LEU A 7 7.29 -6.30 10.76
C LEU A 7 7.82 -7.72 11.01
N PRO A 8 7.17 -8.77 10.46
CA PRO A 8 7.85 -10.05 10.31
C PRO A 8 9.08 -9.87 9.41
N PRO A 9 10.17 -10.63 9.62
CA PRO A 9 11.41 -10.41 8.86
C PRO A 9 11.27 -10.66 7.35
N ARG A 10 10.36 -11.55 6.96
CA ARG A 10 10.07 -11.90 5.56
C ARG A 10 8.60 -12.27 5.39
N ALA A 11 8.04 -12.07 4.21
CA ALA A 11 6.69 -12.49 3.85
C ALA A 11 6.63 -13.03 2.41
N PRO A 12 7.17 -14.24 2.13
CA PRO A 12 7.17 -14.81 0.78
C PRO A 12 5.75 -14.93 0.19
N THR A 13 4.73 -15.13 1.03
CA THR A 13 3.33 -15.22 0.60
C THR A 13 2.82 -13.97 -0.11
N LEU A 14 3.39 -12.79 0.17
CA LEU A 14 3.05 -11.57 -0.56
C LEU A 14 3.60 -11.56 -2.00
N GLY A 15 4.59 -12.40 -2.32
CA GLY A 15 5.13 -12.57 -3.67
C GLY A 15 4.52 -13.71 -4.49
N HIS A 16 3.54 -14.44 -3.96
CA HIS A 16 2.99 -15.64 -4.62
C HIS A 16 1.91 -15.31 -5.67
N TYR A 17 2.24 -14.47 -6.65
CA TYR A 17 1.29 -14.03 -7.68
C TYR A 17 1.74 -14.27 -9.13
N ASN A 18 2.93 -14.87 -9.32
CA ASN A 18 3.42 -15.45 -10.57
C ASN A 18 3.22 -14.56 -11.81
N ASP A 19 2.42 -15.03 -12.77
CA ASP A 19 2.14 -14.41 -14.07
C ASP A 19 0.84 -13.57 -14.04
N CYS A 20 0.33 -13.22 -12.86
CA CYS A 20 -0.80 -12.29 -12.76
C CYS A 20 -0.32 -10.87 -13.07
N ASN A 21 -1.15 -10.13 -13.80
CA ASN A 21 -0.96 -8.72 -14.05
C ASN A 21 -1.50 -7.90 -12.88
N TRP A 22 -0.79 -6.86 -12.46
CA TRP A 22 -1.24 -5.95 -11.40
C TRP A 22 -1.04 -4.48 -11.75
N ASP A 23 -0.84 -4.14 -13.03
CA ASP A 23 -0.64 -2.75 -13.48
C ASP A 23 -1.82 -1.82 -13.10
N ASP A 24 -3.05 -2.36 -13.09
CA ASP A 24 -4.28 -1.66 -12.70
C ASP A 24 -4.69 -1.93 -11.23
N ALA A 25 -3.85 -2.61 -10.45
CA ALA A 25 -4.20 -3.03 -9.10
C ALA A 25 -4.09 -1.85 -8.12
N ALA A 26 -5.10 -1.69 -7.27
CA ALA A 26 -5.06 -0.63 -6.26
C ALA A 26 -4.19 -1.03 -5.07
N PHE A 27 -3.46 -0.08 -4.49
CA PHE A 27 -2.83 -0.26 -3.19
C PHE A 27 -3.91 -0.34 -2.10
N ALA A 28 -3.83 -1.38 -1.27
CA ALA A 28 -4.71 -1.53 -0.12
C ALA A 28 -4.38 -0.48 0.95
N LEU A 29 -5.41 0.15 1.51
CA LEU A 29 -5.29 1.13 2.59
C LEU A 29 -5.89 0.59 3.89
N TYR A 30 -5.07 0.58 4.94
CA TYR A 30 -5.42 0.15 6.29
C TYR A 30 -5.21 1.26 7.32
N THR A 31 -5.68 1.05 8.55
CA THR A 31 -5.47 1.98 9.67
C THR A 31 -5.21 1.22 10.98
N LEU A 32 -4.29 1.73 11.79
CA LEU A 32 -4.09 1.31 13.19
C LEU A 32 -4.89 2.18 14.19
N LEU A 33 -5.73 3.09 13.68
CA LEU A 33 -6.48 4.06 14.47
C LEU A 33 -7.97 3.72 14.55
N ALA A 34 -8.36 2.51 14.11
CA ALA A 34 -9.74 2.09 14.01
C ALA A 34 -10.60 3.13 13.26
N ASP A 35 -11.69 3.59 13.88
CA ASP A 35 -12.68 4.52 13.32
C ASP A 35 -12.29 6.00 13.46
N LYS A 36 -11.18 6.32 14.13
CA LYS A 36 -10.74 7.71 14.35
C LYS A 36 -10.38 8.44 13.05
N VAL A 37 -9.96 7.71 12.02
CA VAL A 37 -9.61 8.29 10.72
C VAL A 37 -10.50 7.68 9.64
N PRO A 38 -11.27 8.50 8.89
CA PRO A 38 -12.09 8.03 7.80
C PRO A 38 -11.21 7.62 6.61
N LEU A 39 -10.97 6.31 6.43
CA LEU A 39 -10.11 5.78 5.36
C LEU A 39 -10.52 6.23 3.95
N LEU A 40 -11.81 6.47 3.69
CA LEU A 40 -12.27 6.97 2.40
C LEU A 40 -11.71 8.37 2.10
N ALA A 41 -11.64 9.25 3.11
CA ALA A 41 -11.07 10.59 2.97
C ALA A 41 -9.56 10.52 2.73
N VAL A 42 -8.87 9.60 3.42
CA VAL A 42 -7.44 9.34 3.20
C VAL A 42 -7.20 8.85 1.79
N ALA A 43 -7.93 7.83 1.33
CA ALA A 43 -7.81 7.32 -0.04
C ALA A 43 -8.01 8.43 -1.07
N SER A 44 -9.09 9.22 -0.93
CA SER A 44 -9.38 10.37 -1.80
C SER A 44 -8.26 11.41 -1.82
N ALA A 45 -7.56 11.62 -0.70
CA ALA A 45 -6.41 12.53 -0.65
C ALA A 45 -5.19 11.95 -1.38
N LEU A 46 -4.88 10.66 -1.16
CA LEU A 46 -3.75 9.97 -1.76
C LEU A 46 -3.86 9.86 -3.30
N GLU A 47 -5.07 9.63 -3.81
CA GLU A 47 -5.31 9.47 -5.25
C GLU A 47 -5.89 10.72 -5.94
N LYS A 48 -5.97 11.86 -5.24
CA LYS A 48 -6.60 13.09 -5.76
C LYS A 48 -6.08 13.50 -7.13
N GLN A 49 -4.76 13.52 -7.29
CA GLN A 49 -4.12 13.90 -8.55
C GLN A 49 -4.32 12.84 -9.63
N TRP A 50 -4.30 11.56 -9.26
CA TRP A 50 -4.55 10.43 -10.15
C TRP A 50 -5.92 10.52 -10.84
N LEU A 51 -6.98 10.71 -10.06
CA LEU A 51 -8.34 10.87 -10.60
C LEU A 51 -8.50 12.17 -11.38
N SER A 52 -7.81 13.25 -10.99
CA SER A 52 -7.88 14.53 -11.71
C SER A 52 -7.30 14.48 -13.14
N GLN A 53 -6.46 13.48 -13.44
CA GLN A 53 -5.94 13.23 -14.77
C GLN A 53 -6.90 12.43 -15.67
N GLY A 54 -8.07 12.05 -15.16
CA GLY A 54 -9.08 11.31 -15.91
C GLY A 54 -8.91 9.79 -15.88
N ASN A 55 -8.06 9.26 -14.99
CA ASN A 55 -7.97 7.83 -14.76
C ASN A 55 -9.28 7.30 -14.15
N GLU A 56 -9.80 6.21 -14.70
CA GLU A 56 -11.05 5.58 -14.22
C GLU A 56 -10.80 4.56 -13.11
N THR A 57 -9.57 4.06 -12.99
CA THR A 57 -9.15 3.13 -11.94
C THR A 57 -8.71 3.88 -10.68
N HIS A 58 -8.81 3.23 -9.54
CA HIS A 58 -8.35 3.78 -8.27
C HIS A 58 -6.92 3.35 -8.00
N LEU A 59 -6.07 4.31 -7.62
CA LEU A 59 -4.68 4.03 -7.25
C LEU A 59 -4.61 3.46 -5.82
N VAL A 60 -5.49 3.93 -4.93
CA VAL A 60 -5.54 3.49 -3.53
C VAL A 60 -6.99 3.26 -3.14
N ARG A 61 -7.28 2.16 -2.45
CA ARG A 61 -8.63 1.88 -1.94
C ARG A 61 -8.59 1.37 -0.50
N PRO A 62 -9.56 1.76 0.35
CA PRO A 62 -9.71 1.16 1.69
C PRO A 62 -9.92 -0.35 1.59
N ALA A 63 -9.13 -1.11 2.34
CA ALA A 63 -9.33 -2.55 2.46
C ALA A 63 -10.53 -2.86 3.37
N ALA A 64 -11.38 -3.81 2.95
CA ALA A 64 -12.49 -4.31 3.75
C ALA A 64 -12.16 -5.71 4.35
N PRO A 65 -12.66 -6.04 5.55
CA PRO A 65 -13.33 -5.17 6.51
C PRO A 65 -12.32 -4.31 7.29
N VAL A 66 -12.73 -3.09 7.66
CA VAL A 66 -11.98 -2.20 8.57
C VAL A 66 -12.07 -2.78 9.99
N THR A 67 -11.33 -3.84 10.24
CA THR A 67 -11.15 -4.35 11.60
C THR A 67 -10.18 -3.41 12.33
N ALA A 68 -10.41 -3.14 13.61
CA ALA A 68 -9.49 -2.34 14.40
C ALA A 68 -8.18 -3.12 14.62
N PHE A 69 -7.19 -2.88 13.76
CA PHE A 69 -5.86 -3.48 13.90
C PHE A 69 -5.09 -2.80 15.04
N GLN A 70 -4.39 -3.60 15.84
CA GLN A 70 -3.59 -3.08 16.95
C GLN A 70 -2.11 -2.97 16.59
N THR A 71 -1.64 -3.84 15.69
CA THR A 71 -0.23 -3.91 15.28
C THR A 71 -0.08 -3.95 13.77
N LEU A 72 1.08 -3.52 13.28
CA LEU A 72 1.42 -3.64 11.86
C LEU A 72 1.46 -5.09 11.39
N ARG A 73 1.81 -6.03 12.28
CA ARG A 73 1.78 -7.46 11.99
C ARG A 73 0.36 -7.95 11.68
N ASP A 74 -0.65 -7.45 12.38
CA ASP A 74 -2.05 -7.80 12.11
C ASP A 74 -2.47 -7.33 10.72
N VAL A 75 -2.02 -6.13 10.33
CA VAL A 75 -2.26 -5.60 8.98
C VAL A 75 -1.59 -6.44 7.90
N VAL A 76 -0.33 -6.88 8.12
CA VAL A 76 0.35 -7.79 7.19
C VAL A 76 -0.43 -9.10 7.02
N GLN A 77 -0.94 -9.68 8.11
CA GLN A 77 -1.75 -10.91 8.02
C GLN A 77 -3.07 -10.66 7.29
N ALA A 78 -3.74 -9.54 7.55
CA ALA A 78 -4.95 -9.16 6.84
C ALA A 78 -4.69 -8.98 5.34
N HIS A 79 -3.58 -8.35 4.97
CA HIS A 79 -3.21 -8.16 3.57
C HIS A 79 -2.80 -9.48 2.90
N ILE A 80 -2.16 -10.41 3.60
CA ILE A 80 -1.95 -11.78 3.09
C ILE A 80 -3.29 -12.47 2.82
N ALA A 81 -4.24 -12.36 3.74
CA ALA A 81 -5.55 -13.00 3.65
C ALA A 81 -6.53 -12.30 2.69
N LEU A 82 -6.26 -11.07 2.29
CA LEU A 82 -7.09 -10.30 1.37
C LEU A 82 -7.17 -11.02 0.02
N ASP A 83 -8.39 -11.34 -0.42
CA ASP A 83 -8.63 -11.80 -1.79
C ASP A 83 -8.16 -10.73 -2.76
N LYS A 84 -7.17 -11.05 -3.59
CA LYS A 84 -6.60 -10.10 -4.56
C LYS A 84 -7.51 -9.85 -5.77
N GLY A 85 -8.70 -10.45 -5.82
CA GLY A 85 -9.70 -10.18 -6.83
C GLY A 85 -9.21 -10.56 -8.22
N LYS A 86 -8.93 -11.86 -8.44
CA LYS A 86 -8.43 -12.34 -9.73
C LYS A 86 -9.52 -12.28 -10.79
N ARG A 87 -9.32 -11.47 -11.83
CA ARG A 87 -10.20 -11.42 -13.01
C ARG A 87 -9.52 -12.07 -14.20
N ALA A 88 -10.18 -13.06 -14.81
CA ALA A 88 -9.64 -13.76 -15.96
C ALA A 88 -9.42 -12.80 -17.15
N ARG A 89 -8.32 -12.99 -17.87
CA ARG A 89 -8.02 -12.30 -19.12
C ARG A 89 -8.30 -13.20 -20.31
N SER A 90 -8.62 -12.59 -21.45
CA SER A 90 -8.88 -13.30 -22.71
C SER A 90 -7.80 -13.09 -23.77
N ASP A 91 -6.80 -12.26 -23.50
CA ASP A 91 -5.78 -11.83 -24.46
C ASP A 91 -4.49 -12.67 -24.41
N GLY A 92 -4.41 -13.65 -23.51
CA GLY A 92 -3.32 -14.64 -23.47
C GLY A 92 -1.97 -14.13 -22.94
N GLY A 93 -1.93 -12.94 -22.34
CA GLY A 93 -0.71 -12.37 -21.73
C GLY A 93 -0.43 -12.92 -20.33
N ALA A 94 -1.16 -12.40 -19.35
CA ALA A 94 -1.12 -12.82 -17.95
C ALA A 94 -2.27 -13.80 -17.62
N ALA A 95 -2.11 -14.63 -16.58
CA ALA A 95 -3.18 -15.56 -16.17
C ALA A 95 -4.45 -14.84 -15.69
N ALA A 96 -4.31 -13.69 -15.04
CA ALA A 96 -5.40 -12.87 -14.52
C ALA A 96 -4.93 -11.44 -14.25
N ASP A 97 -5.87 -10.50 -14.18
CA ASP A 97 -5.66 -9.21 -13.53
C ASP A 97 -5.93 -9.33 -12.03
N LEU A 98 -5.10 -8.67 -11.23
CA LEU A 98 -5.35 -8.45 -9.82
C LEU A 98 -6.06 -7.12 -9.60
N GLU A 99 -7.02 -7.11 -8.69
CA GLU A 99 -7.66 -5.88 -8.20
C GLU A 99 -6.83 -5.17 -7.13
N TRP A 100 -6.02 -5.92 -6.37
CA TRP A 100 -5.23 -5.40 -5.26
C TRP A 100 -3.76 -5.67 -5.44
N TRP A 101 -2.95 -4.63 -5.19
CA TRP A 101 -1.50 -4.73 -5.25
C TRP A 101 -1.03 -5.79 -4.24
N PRO A 102 -0.27 -6.81 -4.65
CA PRO A 102 -0.03 -7.96 -3.79
C PRO A 102 1.11 -7.79 -2.80
N THR A 103 2.14 -7.02 -3.16
CA THR A 103 3.42 -6.98 -2.46
C THR A 103 3.61 -5.73 -1.60
N ALA A 104 2.65 -4.80 -1.66
CA ALA A 104 2.75 -3.52 -0.98
C ALA A 104 1.38 -2.92 -0.66
N PHE A 105 1.33 -2.11 0.39
CA PHE A 105 0.11 -1.47 0.88
C PHE A 105 0.43 -0.26 1.76
N VAL A 106 -0.59 0.54 2.06
CA VAL A 106 -0.48 1.76 2.87
C VAL A 106 -1.20 1.57 4.22
N VAL A 107 -0.61 2.12 5.28
CA VAL A 107 -1.18 2.10 6.63
C VAL A 107 -1.19 3.50 7.23
N VAL A 108 -2.34 3.93 7.71
CA VAL A 108 -2.48 5.15 8.51
C VAL A 108 -2.18 4.84 9.97
N VAL A 109 -1.25 5.59 10.57
CA VAL A 109 -0.76 5.32 11.93
C VAL A 109 -0.89 6.53 12.88
N ARG A 110 -1.21 7.73 12.37
CA ARG A 110 -1.55 8.92 13.18
C ARG A 110 -2.78 9.66 12.63
N GLU A 111 -3.46 10.39 13.50
CA GLU A 111 -4.67 11.15 13.15
C GLU A 111 -4.35 12.38 12.29
N ASP A 112 -3.18 12.98 12.48
CA ASP A 112 -2.63 14.15 11.77
C ASP A 112 -1.80 13.77 10.54
N TRP A 113 -2.22 12.72 9.84
CA TRP A 113 -1.50 12.09 8.75
C TRP A 113 -1.27 12.98 7.52
N ASP A 114 -2.04 14.05 7.38
CA ASP A 114 -1.96 15.03 6.28
C ASP A 114 -1.22 16.32 6.67
N VAL A 115 -0.85 16.48 7.94
CA VAL A 115 -0.18 17.69 8.45
C VAL A 115 1.27 17.42 8.82
N GLU A 116 1.53 16.33 9.53
CA GLU A 116 2.85 16.04 10.09
C GLU A 116 3.50 14.80 9.44
N PRO A 117 4.83 14.78 9.29
CA PRO A 117 5.55 13.58 8.91
C PRO A 117 5.26 12.40 9.85
N GLY A 118 5.22 11.19 9.29
CA GLY A 118 5.10 9.97 10.09
C GLY A 118 3.66 9.46 10.31
N GLY A 119 2.64 10.07 9.70
CA GLY A 119 1.27 9.57 9.79
C GLY A 119 0.89 8.51 8.75
N LEU A 120 1.55 8.50 7.59
CA LEU A 120 1.35 7.53 6.51
C LEU A 120 2.57 6.62 6.38
N LEU A 121 2.33 5.31 6.39
CA LEU A 121 3.36 4.30 6.31
C LEU A 121 3.15 3.45 5.05
N PHE A 122 4.15 3.40 4.19
CA PHE A 122 4.21 2.46 3.07
C PHE A 122 4.90 1.18 3.54
N VAL A 123 4.30 0.03 3.27
CA VAL A 123 4.80 -1.29 3.68
C VAL A 123 4.91 -2.18 2.45
N PHE A 124 6.03 -2.89 2.32
CA PHE A 124 6.29 -3.71 1.15
C PHE A 124 7.14 -4.94 1.45
N ALA A 125 7.06 -5.93 0.56
CA ALA A 125 7.99 -7.05 0.48
C ALA A 125 8.99 -6.80 -0.65
N ASP A 126 10.27 -6.70 -0.30
CA ASP A 126 11.36 -6.51 -1.26
C ASP A 126 11.73 -7.85 -1.91
N GLU A 127 11.31 -8.04 -3.17
CA GLU A 127 11.50 -9.28 -3.91
C GLU A 127 12.98 -9.61 -4.15
N GLU A 128 13.79 -8.59 -4.48
CA GLU A 128 15.23 -8.75 -4.73
C GLU A 128 15.97 -9.22 -3.48
N ARG A 129 15.46 -8.86 -2.31
CA ARG A 129 16.00 -9.28 -1.01
C ARG A 129 15.30 -10.50 -0.42
N GLY A 130 14.67 -11.31 -1.27
CA GLY A 130 14.01 -12.56 -0.87
C GLY A 130 12.74 -12.33 -0.07
N TYR A 131 11.94 -11.36 -0.50
CA TYR A 131 10.70 -10.89 0.13
C TYR A 131 10.91 -10.43 1.57
N ALA A 132 12.03 -9.73 1.80
CA ALA A 132 12.29 -9.07 3.08
C ALA A 132 11.27 -7.95 3.27
N MET A 133 10.59 -7.94 4.42
CA MET A 133 9.62 -6.89 4.68
C MET A 133 10.34 -5.62 5.11
N ASP A 134 9.91 -4.51 4.52
CA ASP A 134 10.39 -3.19 4.89
C ASP A 134 9.26 -2.17 4.78
N ARG A 135 9.55 -0.96 5.24
CA ARG A 135 8.59 0.13 5.33
C ARG A 135 9.30 1.47 5.44
N PHE A 136 8.56 2.52 5.13
CA PHE A 136 8.98 3.90 5.34
C PHE A 136 7.77 4.81 5.46
N PHE A 137 7.96 5.95 6.12
CA PHE A 137 6.95 7.00 6.15
C PHE A 137 7.09 7.89 4.92
N PHE A 138 5.98 8.41 4.45
CA PHE A 138 5.94 9.35 3.32
C PHE A 138 4.88 10.42 3.57
N LYS A 139 4.94 11.53 2.81
CA LYS A 139 3.96 12.61 2.91
C LYS A 139 2.80 12.39 1.95
N VAL A 140 1.64 12.95 2.31
CA VAL A 140 0.47 12.93 1.43
C VAL A 140 0.76 13.62 0.09
N GLU A 141 1.57 14.68 0.07
CA GLU A 141 1.93 15.39 -1.17
C GLU A 141 2.71 14.51 -2.16
N ASP A 142 3.51 13.58 -1.65
CA ASP A 142 4.35 12.68 -2.45
C ASP A 142 3.58 11.44 -2.93
N ALA A 143 2.40 11.18 -2.36
CA ALA A 143 1.63 9.95 -2.55
C ALA A 143 1.33 9.69 -4.03
N TYR A 144 0.87 10.70 -4.76
CA TYR A 144 0.52 10.54 -6.18
C TYR A 144 1.73 10.06 -7.00
N VAL A 145 2.83 10.80 -6.97
CA VAL A 145 4.02 10.50 -7.78
C VAL A 145 4.60 9.15 -7.38
N MET A 146 4.75 8.90 -6.07
CA MET A 146 5.31 7.65 -5.57
C MET A 146 4.46 6.44 -6.00
N LEU A 147 3.15 6.47 -5.75
CA LEU A 147 2.28 5.33 -6.00
C LEU A 147 2.04 5.12 -7.50
N SER A 148 1.91 6.19 -8.30
CA SER A 148 1.75 6.05 -9.75
C SER A 148 3.02 5.50 -10.40
N SER A 149 4.21 5.94 -9.98
CA SER A 149 5.47 5.42 -10.53
C SER A 149 5.67 3.94 -10.19
N LEU A 150 5.25 3.50 -9.01
CA LEU A 150 5.22 2.07 -8.68
C LEU A 150 4.20 1.32 -9.54
N SER A 151 3.00 1.89 -9.72
CA SER A 151 1.93 1.29 -10.53
C SER A 151 2.34 1.07 -11.98
N PHE A 152 3.06 2.03 -12.57
CA PHE A 152 3.56 1.94 -13.95
C PHE A 152 4.85 1.12 -14.09
N GLY A 153 5.48 0.72 -12.97
CA GLY A 153 6.78 0.06 -13.00
C GLY A 153 7.95 0.99 -13.38
N ASP A 154 7.76 2.31 -13.28
CA ASP A 154 8.79 3.32 -13.54
C ASP A 154 9.82 3.40 -12.40
N GLU A 155 9.45 2.94 -11.21
CA GLU A 155 10.29 2.95 -10.02
C GLU A 155 10.24 1.63 -9.25
N GLU A 156 11.33 1.35 -8.55
CA GLU A 156 11.41 0.25 -7.60
C GLU A 156 11.12 0.73 -6.18
N VAL A 157 10.55 -0.15 -5.36
CA VAL A 157 10.15 0.21 -4.00
C VAL A 157 11.33 0.67 -3.13
N ALA A 158 12.51 0.06 -3.32
CA ALA A 158 13.74 0.46 -2.63
C ALA A 158 14.16 1.90 -2.97
N ARG A 159 13.97 2.31 -4.23
CA ARG A 159 14.25 3.69 -4.68
C ARG A 159 13.21 4.67 -4.18
N CYS A 160 11.92 4.30 -4.18
CA CYS A 160 10.88 5.11 -3.54
C CYS A 160 11.21 5.40 -2.06
N LYS A 161 11.67 4.39 -1.31
CA LYS A 161 12.12 4.58 0.07
C LYS A 161 13.28 5.58 0.18
N ALA A 162 14.23 5.57 -0.75
CA ALA A 162 15.37 6.49 -0.72
C ALA A 162 14.97 7.95 -1.07
N VAL A 163 13.96 8.13 -1.93
CA VAL A 163 13.52 9.45 -2.42
C VAL A 163 12.47 10.08 -1.51
N TYR A 164 11.47 9.30 -1.08
CA TYR A 164 10.29 9.78 -0.35
C TYR A 164 10.30 9.40 1.14
N GLY A 165 11.21 8.52 1.55
CA GLY A 165 11.30 8.04 2.93
C GLY A 165 11.58 9.15 3.91
N GLN A 166 10.76 9.24 4.94
CA GLN A 166 10.89 10.20 6.02
C GLN A 166 11.13 9.50 7.35
N GLU A 167 11.92 10.14 8.20
CA GLU A 167 11.98 9.78 9.62
C GLU A 167 10.80 10.47 10.34
N PRO A 168 10.09 9.77 11.24
CA PRO A 168 9.07 10.42 12.05
C PRO A 168 9.75 11.42 13.00
N GLU A 169 9.23 12.64 13.10
CA GLU A 169 9.70 13.58 14.11
C GLU A 169 9.37 13.03 15.51
N THR A 170 10.40 12.86 16.35
CA THR A 170 10.34 12.33 17.72
C THR A 170 9.68 13.26 18.72
#